data_AF-A0AAV5U0M2-F1
#
_entry.id   AF-A0AAV5U0M2-F1
#
_cell.length_a   1.000
_cell.length_b   1.000
_cell.length_c   1.000
_cell.angle_alpha   90.00
_cell.angle_beta   90.00
_cell.angle_gamma   90.00
#
_symmetry.space_group_name_H-M   'P 1'
#
loop_
_entity.id
_entity.type
_entity.pdbx_description
1 polymer ?
#
loop_
_entity_poly.entity_id
_entity_poly.type
_entity_poly.pdbx_seq_one_letter_code
_entity_poly.pdbx_strand_id
1 'polypeptide(L)'
;SIRLAFIPILLAILNFSDGRVKFTHSSLYDENDFVGKTRIEIEECSNVALCVIYVSILSDQNLHDVYSNLQMSSEFRQWNMTLIQLNAMRNKTTKEIDPYFIVNGEDEPSGTTYFFNHNDKQIAAPLVIYAVNLDNEPNNANAAVYDAGSIGEGFEKGKIVTILNAHPFTATIAADANTLGTVFATGFDNADPNDDNPDKCRHVMSMRPGLGVVTFQINGPIASIYFSDFQGLNHVSSSAIQQISQEN
;
A
#
# COMPACT_ATOMS: atom_id res chain seq x y z
N SER A 1 -13.27 27.24 -44.57
CA SER A 1 -12.17 26.39 -44.07
C SER A 1 -11.83 26.74 -42.64
N ILE A 2 -12.43 26.05 -41.66
CA ILE A 2 -12.11 26.15 -40.24
C ILE A 2 -11.94 24.72 -39.74
N ARG A 3 -10.84 24.04 -40.08
CA ARG A 3 -10.55 22.68 -39.59
C ARG A 3 -9.03 22.48 -39.61
N LEU A 4 -8.42 22.36 -38.42
CA LEU A 4 -7.16 21.66 -38.08
C LEU A 4 -6.34 22.30 -36.94
N ALA A 5 -6.61 23.55 -36.53
CA ALA A 5 -5.82 24.19 -35.45
C ALA A 5 -6.22 23.79 -34.01
N PHE A 6 -7.31 23.03 -33.83
CA PHE A 6 -7.84 22.68 -32.49
C PHE A 6 -7.28 21.37 -31.88
N ILE A 7 -6.67 20.50 -32.69
CA ILE A 7 -6.14 19.21 -32.23
C ILE A 7 -4.91 19.34 -31.31
N PRO A 8 -3.91 20.22 -31.58
CA PRO A 8 -2.72 20.30 -30.71
C PRO A 8 -3.01 20.91 -29.33
N ILE A 9 -4.02 21.78 -29.21
CA ILE A 9 -4.41 22.38 -27.93
C ILE A 9 -5.08 21.34 -27.02
N LEU A 10 -5.90 20.43 -27.58
CA LEU A 10 -6.54 19.36 -26.81
C LEU A 10 -5.51 18.34 -26.29
N LEU A 11 -4.48 18.02 -27.08
CA LEU A 11 -3.37 17.16 -26.67
C LEU A 11 -2.48 17.78 -25.59
N ALA A 12 -2.33 19.10 -25.58
CA ALA A 12 -1.55 19.79 -24.54
C ALA A 12 -2.27 19.80 -23.17
N ILE A 13 -3.60 19.79 -23.15
CA ILE A 13 -4.40 19.82 -21.91
C ILE A 13 -4.46 18.43 -21.25
N LEU A 14 -4.26 17.34 -22.00
CA LEU A 14 -4.36 15.96 -21.49
C LEU A 14 -3.08 15.44 -20.80
N ASN A 15 -1.99 16.21 -20.75
CA ASN A 15 -0.71 15.75 -20.20
C ASN A 15 -0.50 15.99 -18.69
N PHE A 16 -1.55 16.35 -17.94
CA PHE A 16 -1.46 16.57 -16.49
C PHE A 16 -2.30 15.57 -15.69
N SER A 17 -2.33 14.30 -16.11
CA SER A 17 -2.81 13.26 -15.20
C SER A 17 -1.72 12.99 -14.17
N ASP A 18 -2.00 13.27 -12.91
CA ASP A 18 -1.19 12.76 -11.80
C ASP A 18 -1.35 11.22 -11.83
N GLY A 19 -0.23 10.48 -11.89
CA GLY A 19 -0.23 9.01 -11.95
C GLY A 19 -0.56 8.38 -10.60
N ARG A 20 -0.33 9.15 -9.53
CA ARG A 20 -0.62 8.84 -8.15
C ARG A 20 -2.05 8.37 -7.92
N VAL A 21 -2.17 7.29 -7.17
CA VAL A 21 -3.44 6.80 -6.64
C VAL A 21 -3.60 7.31 -5.21
N LYS A 22 -4.67 8.08 -4.98
CA LYS A 22 -5.01 8.63 -3.66
C LYS A 22 -6.13 7.84 -2.99
N PHE A 23 -5.96 7.61 -1.71
CA PHE A 23 -6.97 7.14 -0.78
C PHE A 23 -7.21 8.20 0.30
N THR A 24 -8.23 7.99 1.15
CA THR A 24 -8.58 8.94 2.22
C THR A 24 -7.44 9.14 3.22
N HIS A 25 -6.64 8.10 3.49
CA HIS A 25 -5.55 8.13 4.49
C HIS A 25 -4.18 7.78 3.92
N SER A 26 -4.08 7.54 2.61
CA SER A 26 -2.82 7.11 2.01
C SER A 26 -2.71 7.52 0.55
N SER A 27 -1.49 7.42 0.01
CA SER A 27 -1.25 7.48 -1.43
C SER A 27 -0.22 6.45 -1.85
N LEU A 28 -0.36 6.04 -3.10
CA LEU A 28 0.60 5.23 -3.82
C LEU A 28 1.26 6.06 -4.91
N TYR A 29 2.59 6.02 -4.89
CA TYR A 29 3.43 6.61 -5.90
C TYR A 29 4.16 5.52 -6.66
N ASP A 30 4.24 5.65 -7.97
CA ASP A 30 4.96 4.74 -8.87
C ASP A 30 6.03 5.47 -9.68
N GLU A 31 6.71 4.79 -10.60
CA GLU A 31 7.74 5.41 -11.44
C GLU A 31 7.22 6.57 -12.31
N ASN A 32 5.95 6.54 -12.73
CA ASN A 32 5.37 7.54 -13.61
C ASN A 32 5.21 8.88 -12.88
N ASP A 33 5.07 8.85 -11.56
CA ASP A 33 5.03 10.07 -10.75
C ASP A 33 6.37 10.81 -10.75
N PHE A 34 7.49 10.12 -11.00
CA PHE A 34 8.86 10.63 -10.93
C PHE A 34 9.44 11.04 -12.28
N VAL A 35 8.96 10.45 -13.39
CA VAL A 35 9.49 10.74 -14.72
C VAL A 35 9.30 12.21 -15.09
N GLY A 36 10.42 12.90 -15.39
CA GLY A 36 10.39 14.30 -15.80
C GLY A 36 10.15 15.31 -14.68
N LYS A 37 10.04 14.86 -13.42
CA LYS A 37 9.84 15.72 -12.25
C LYS A 37 11.08 15.73 -11.36
N THR A 38 11.54 16.92 -10.98
CA THR A 38 12.69 17.08 -10.06
C THR A 38 12.32 16.73 -8.62
N ARG A 39 11.06 16.96 -8.22
CA ARG A 39 10.57 16.62 -6.90
C ARG A 39 9.08 16.28 -6.91
N ILE A 40 8.65 15.48 -5.94
CA ILE A 40 7.26 15.11 -5.68
C ILE A 40 6.98 15.36 -4.21
N GLU A 41 5.87 16.02 -3.91
CA GLU A 41 5.39 16.22 -2.55
C GLU A 41 4.64 14.97 -2.03
N ILE A 42 4.93 14.61 -0.78
CA ILE A 42 4.19 13.57 -0.04
C ILE A 42 3.07 14.23 0.75
N GLU A 43 1.94 14.50 0.09
CA GLU A 43 0.83 15.26 0.65
C GLU A 43 0.24 14.62 1.91
N GLU A 44 0.26 13.28 1.98
CA GLU A 44 -0.29 12.50 3.11
C GLU A 44 0.52 12.69 4.38
N CYS A 45 1.78 13.11 4.24
CA CYS A 45 2.65 13.42 5.36
C CYS A 45 2.73 14.92 5.66
N SER A 46 2.01 15.76 4.90
CA SER A 46 1.97 17.21 5.13
C SER A 46 0.93 17.54 6.21
N ASN A 47 1.36 18.23 7.27
CA ASN A 47 0.51 18.67 8.40
C ASN A 47 -0.17 17.53 9.21
N VAL A 48 0.52 16.40 9.40
CA VAL A 48 0.04 15.26 10.19
C VAL A 48 1.00 14.97 11.34
N ALA A 49 0.51 14.48 12.47
CA ALA A 49 1.35 14.17 13.62
C ALA A 49 2.24 12.95 13.35
N LEU A 50 1.70 11.94 12.65
CA LEU A 50 2.41 10.72 12.32
C LEU A 50 2.10 10.26 10.89
N CYS A 51 3.15 10.12 10.07
CA CYS A 51 3.07 9.49 8.76
C CYS A 51 4.08 8.34 8.68
N VAL A 52 3.75 7.30 7.92
CA VAL A 52 4.69 6.20 7.61
C VAL A 52 4.88 6.05 6.13
N ILE A 53 6.11 5.70 5.76
CA ILE A 53 6.51 5.43 4.38
C ILE A 53 6.99 3.99 4.27
N TYR A 54 6.37 3.26 3.35
CA TYR A 54 6.82 1.94 2.91
C TYR A 54 7.34 2.02 1.48
N VAL A 55 8.45 1.34 1.19
CA VAL A 55 9.09 1.35 -0.13
C VAL A 55 9.38 -0.06 -0.60
N SER A 56 9.01 -0.33 -1.84
CA SER A 56 9.38 -1.52 -2.61
C SER A 56 10.00 -1.10 -3.93
N ILE A 57 11.16 -1.67 -4.26
CA ILE A 57 11.89 -1.47 -5.52
C ILE A 57 12.34 -2.82 -6.07
N LEU A 58 12.70 -2.87 -7.35
CA LEU A 58 13.30 -4.07 -7.92
C LEU A 58 14.70 -4.32 -7.35
N SER A 59 14.97 -5.60 -7.07
CA SER A 59 16.31 -6.09 -6.70
C SER A 59 17.21 -6.32 -7.93
N ASP A 60 17.28 -5.35 -8.84
CA ASP A 60 18.19 -5.37 -10.00
C ASP A 60 19.37 -4.43 -9.76
N GLN A 61 20.59 -4.99 -9.77
CA GLN A 61 21.82 -4.24 -9.55
C GLN A 61 22.05 -3.15 -10.61
N ASN A 62 21.52 -3.31 -11.83
CA ASN A 62 21.64 -2.31 -12.90
C ASN A 62 20.80 -1.05 -12.62
N LEU A 63 19.82 -1.13 -11.73
CA LEU A 63 18.95 -0.03 -11.35
C LEU A 63 19.38 0.64 -10.03
N HIS A 64 20.44 0.14 -9.40
CA HIS A 64 20.94 0.64 -8.13
C HIS A 64 21.22 2.16 -8.18
N ASP A 65 21.91 2.63 -9.22
CA ASP A 65 22.23 4.06 -9.34
C ASP A 65 20.96 4.91 -9.47
N VAL A 66 19.95 4.42 -10.22
CA VAL A 66 18.66 5.10 -10.37
C VAL A 66 17.98 5.28 -9.03
N TYR A 67 17.88 4.23 -8.22
CA TYR A 67 17.25 4.28 -6.90
C TYR A 67 18.07 5.07 -5.86
N SER A 68 19.40 5.07 -5.98
CA SER A 68 20.29 5.85 -5.09
C SER A 68 20.15 7.37 -5.28
N ASN A 69 19.74 7.79 -6.48
CA ASN A 69 19.50 9.18 -6.84
C ASN A 69 18.07 9.66 -6.56
N LEU A 70 17.20 8.76 -6.10
CA LEU A 70 15.87 9.11 -5.60
C LEU A 70 15.94 9.25 -4.09
N GLN A 71 15.77 10.48 -3.57
CA GLN A 71 16.00 10.81 -2.17
C GLN A 71 14.78 11.44 -1.53
N MET A 72 14.35 10.90 -0.39
CA MET A 72 13.41 11.55 0.49
C MET A 72 14.15 12.57 1.36
N SER A 73 13.62 13.79 1.41
CA SER A 73 14.11 14.85 2.30
C SER A 73 12.96 15.78 2.68
N SER A 74 13.07 16.38 3.86
CA SER A 74 12.25 17.53 4.22
C SER A 74 12.96 18.82 3.77
N GLU A 75 12.20 19.90 3.53
CA GLU A 75 12.80 21.23 3.33
C GLU A 75 13.49 21.78 4.57
N PHE A 76 13.11 21.30 5.76
CA PHE A 76 13.61 21.82 7.04
C PHE A 76 14.66 20.91 7.68
N ARG A 77 14.61 19.60 7.38
CA ARG A 77 15.48 18.61 8.01
C ARG A 77 16.70 18.31 7.15
N GLN A 78 17.87 18.18 7.77
CA GLN A 78 19.13 17.86 7.10
C GLN A 78 19.36 16.36 6.84
N TRP A 79 18.34 15.53 7.01
CA TRP A 79 18.45 14.11 6.68
C TRP A 79 17.92 13.86 5.28
N ASN A 80 18.65 13.00 4.57
CA ASN A 80 18.24 12.50 3.27
C ASN A 80 18.26 10.97 3.36
N MET A 81 17.22 10.31 2.89
CA MET A 81 17.22 8.87 2.73
C MET A 81 16.94 8.50 1.28
N THR A 82 17.83 7.71 0.70
CA THR A 82 17.64 7.15 -0.64
C THR A 82 16.55 6.08 -0.63
N LEU A 83 15.94 5.80 -1.79
CA LEU A 83 15.01 4.66 -1.89
C LEU A 83 15.67 3.32 -1.55
N ILE A 84 16.96 3.16 -1.81
CA ILE A 84 17.69 1.95 -1.42
C ILE A 84 17.72 1.80 0.10
N GLN A 85 18.01 2.88 0.83
CA GLN A 85 18.03 2.86 2.29
C GLN A 85 16.65 2.56 2.85
N LEU A 86 15.59 3.19 2.30
CA LEU A 86 14.21 2.92 2.68
C LEU A 86 13.80 1.47 2.40
N ASN A 87 14.11 0.94 1.22
CA ASN A 87 13.83 -0.46 0.86
C ASN A 87 14.62 -1.47 1.71
N ALA A 88 15.79 -1.09 2.23
CA ALA A 88 16.57 -1.93 3.11
C ALA A 88 16.01 -1.99 4.55
N MET A 89 15.05 -1.13 4.91
CA MET A 89 14.36 -1.18 6.20
C MET A 89 13.43 -2.39 6.23
N ARG A 90 13.94 -3.47 6.81
CA ARG A 90 13.25 -4.76 6.89
C ARG A 90 13.53 -5.40 8.25
N ASN A 91 12.48 -5.94 8.84
CA ASN A 91 12.61 -6.80 9.99
C ASN A 91 13.41 -8.05 9.60
N LYS A 92 14.54 -8.29 10.26
CA LYS A 92 15.45 -9.40 9.88
C LYS A 92 14.81 -10.78 10.05
N THR A 93 13.85 -10.90 10.97
CA THR A 93 13.15 -12.14 11.31
C THR A 93 11.91 -12.30 10.44
N THR A 94 10.97 -11.37 10.50
CA THR A 94 9.67 -11.50 9.82
C THR A 94 9.73 -11.15 8.34
N LYS A 95 10.78 -10.46 7.89
CA LYS A 95 10.91 -9.87 6.54
C LYS A 95 9.88 -8.79 6.21
N GLU A 96 9.11 -8.36 7.21
CA GLU A 96 8.22 -7.20 7.12
C GLU A 96 9.04 -5.95 6.76
N ILE A 97 8.43 -5.05 6.00
CA ILE A 97 8.93 -3.70 5.76
C ILE A 97 8.81 -2.92 7.06
N ASP A 98 9.95 -2.58 7.65
CA ASP A 98 9.96 -1.64 8.77
C ASP A 98 9.65 -0.24 8.20
N PRO A 99 8.53 0.40 8.58
CA PRO A 99 8.18 1.70 8.03
C PRO A 99 9.19 2.77 8.44
N TYR A 100 9.40 3.74 7.56
CA TYR A 100 10.03 4.98 7.97
C TYR A 100 8.99 5.94 8.53
N PHE A 101 9.19 6.37 9.78
CA PHE A 101 8.28 7.29 10.46
C PHE A 101 8.66 8.74 10.23
N ILE A 102 7.73 9.53 9.71
CA ILE A 102 7.77 10.98 9.69
C ILE A 102 6.89 11.46 10.85
N VAL A 103 7.53 11.85 11.94
CA VAL A 103 6.87 12.37 13.13
C VAL A 103 6.92 13.89 13.13
N ASN A 104 5.79 14.53 13.42
CA ASN A 104 5.72 15.94 13.72
C ASN A 104 6.30 16.22 15.11
N GLY A 105 7.31 17.07 15.21
CA GLY A 105 7.95 17.44 16.47
C GLY A 105 7.49 18.81 16.95
N GLU A 106 7.63 19.08 18.26
CA GLU A 106 7.32 20.40 18.83
C GLU A 106 8.15 21.53 18.20
N ASP A 107 9.38 21.24 17.78
CA ASP A 107 10.32 22.23 17.22
C ASP A 107 10.34 22.30 15.69
N GLU A 108 9.72 21.33 15.01
CA GLU A 108 9.68 21.27 13.56
C GLU A 108 8.35 20.64 13.11
N PRO A 109 7.42 21.44 12.54
CA PRO A 109 6.20 20.90 11.99
C PRO A 109 6.54 19.75 11.03
N SER A 110 5.60 18.83 10.80
CA SER A 110 5.61 17.94 9.63
C SER A 110 5.54 18.81 8.37
N GLY A 111 6.65 19.47 8.06
CA GLY A 111 6.81 20.31 6.89
C GLY A 111 6.74 19.42 5.67
N THR A 112 6.50 20.05 4.53
CA THR A 112 6.37 19.34 3.28
C THR A 112 7.58 18.43 3.05
N THR A 113 7.32 17.12 3.03
CA THR A 113 8.33 16.12 2.71
C THR A 113 8.25 15.85 1.22
N TYR A 114 9.41 15.74 0.60
CA TYR A 114 9.50 15.50 -0.83
C TYR A 114 10.36 14.28 -1.11
N PHE A 115 10.07 13.62 -2.22
CA PHE A 115 11.06 12.84 -2.94
C PHE A 115 11.69 13.69 -4.04
N PHE A 116 13.01 13.78 -4.05
CA PHE A 116 13.81 14.43 -5.06
C PHE A 116 14.35 13.40 -6.04
N ASN A 117 14.25 13.71 -7.34
CA ASN A 117 14.82 12.91 -8.41
C ASN A 117 16.07 13.58 -8.98
N HIS A 118 17.23 13.08 -8.56
CA HIS A 118 18.53 13.57 -9.00
C HIS A 118 19.07 12.83 -10.23
N ASN A 119 18.30 11.91 -10.83
CA ASN A 119 18.73 11.23 -12.03
C ASN A 119 18.80 12.20 -13.23
N ASP A 120 19.73 11.92 -14.14
CA ASP A 120 19.81 12.61 -15.42
C ASP A 120 18.47 12.50 -16.16
N LYS A 121 17.96 13.65 -16.63
CA LYS A 121 16.65 13.77 -17.29
C LYS A 121 15.47 13.30 -16.43
N GLN A 122 15.65 13.21 -15.11
CA GLN A 122 14.62 12.81 -14.16
C GLN A 122 13.99 11.46 -14.56
N ILE A 123 14.82 10.50 -14.98
CA ILE A 123 14.36 9.13 -15.21
C ILE A 123 13.99 8.48 -13.87
N ALA A 124 13.13 7.47 -13.94
CA ALA A 124 12.79 6.61 -12.81
C ALA A 124 12.78 5.16 -13.28
N ALA A 125 12.97 4.25 -12.33
CA ALA A 125 12.85 2.81 -12.53
C ALA A 125 11.64 2.30 -11.72
N PRO A 126 11.10 1.12 -12.04
CA PRO A 126 9.90 0.60 -11.37
C PRO A 126 10.06 0.64 -9.84
N LEU A 127 9.11 1.28 -9.17
CA LEU A 127 9.11 1.48 -7.73
C LEU A 127 7.68 1.61 -7.24
N VAL A 128 7.48 1.34 -5.95
CA VAL A 128 6.23 1.67 -5.25
C VAL A 128 6.57 2.29 -3.93
N ILE A 129 5.96 3.44 -3.67
CA ILE A 129 6.00 4.10 -2.37
C ILE A 129 4.57 4.20 -1.87
N TYR A 130 4.36 3.69 -0.66
CA TYR A 130 3.07 3.74 0.02
C TYR A 130 3.21 4.63 1.25
N ALA A 131 2.61 5.82 1.17
CA ALA A 131 2.62 6.81 2.23
C ALA A 131 1.28 6.79 2.96
N VAL A 132 1.29 6.66 4.28
CA VAL A 132 0.06 6.53 5.08
C VAL A 132 0.07 7.54 6.23
N ASN A 133 -0.99 8.33 6.32
CA ASN A 133 -1.30 9.18 7.46
C ASN A 133 -1.85 8.33 8.59
N LEU A 134 -1.08 8.17 9.68
CA LEU A 134 -1.47 7.34 10.82
C LEU A 134 -2.33 8.05 11.86
N ASP A 135 -2.54 9.36 11.75
CA ASP A 135 -3.38 10.09 12.71
C ASP A 135 -4.83 9.59 12.71
N ASN A 136 -5.28 9.07 11.56
CA ASN A 136 -6.67 8.67 11.34
C ASN A 136 -6.81 7.22 10.86
N GLU A 137 -5.73 6.44 10.85
CA GLU A 137 -5.75 5.07 10.30
C GLU A 137 -5.85 4.01 11.41
N PRO A 138 -7.05 3.46 11.69
CA PRO A 138 -7.28 2.56 12.81
C PRO A 138 -6.61 1.19 12.64
N ASN A 139 -6.34 0.75 11.40
CA ASN A 139 -5.86 -0.60 11.14
C ASN A 139 -4.35 -0.76 11.32
N ASN A 140 -3.59 0.32 11.49
CA ASN A 140 -2.13 0.29 11.53
C ASN A 140 -1.56 -0.69 12.57
N ALA A 141 -2.17 -0.76 13.78
CA ALA A 141 -1.70 -1.66 14.83
C ALA A 141 -1.85 -3.15 14.48
N ASN A 142 -2.75 -3.47 13.53
CA ASN A 142 -3.05 -4.83 13.07
C ASN A 142 -2.60 -5.04 11.63
N ALA A 143 -1.77 -4.17 11.06
CA ALA A 143 -1.27 -4.30 9.71
C ALA A 143 0.18 -4.83 9.72
N ALA A 144 0.56 -5.49 8.64
CA ALA A 144 1.95 -5.81 8.33
C ALA A 144 2.17 -5.65 6.83
N VAL A 145 3.25 -4.97 6.45
CA VAL A 145 3.55 -4.68 5.04
C VAL A 145 4.76 -5.48 4.59
N TYR A 146 4.65 -6.16 3.45
CA TYR A 146 5.69 -7.02 2.90
C TYR A 146 6.01 -6.60 1.47
N ASP A 147 7.23 -6.90 1.06
CA ASP A 147 7.58 -6.95 -0.35
C ASP A 147 7.21 -8.34 -0.91
N ALA A 148 6.61 -8.40 -2.11
CA ALA A 148 6.23 -9.67 -2.73
C ALA A 148 7.41 -10.64 -2.90
N GLY A 149 8.63 -10.15 -3.08
CA GLY A 149 9.84 -10.98 -3.19
C GLY A 149 10.34 -11.54 -1.85
N SER A 150 9.80 -11.07 -0.72
CA SER A 150 10.32 -11.37 0.63
C SER A 150 9.37 -12.21 1.50
N ILE A 151 8.14 -12.47 1.07
CA ILE A 151 7.12 -13.20 1.84
C ILE A 151 7.29 -14.73 1.73
N GLY A 152 8.34 -15.26 2.37
CA GLY A 152 8.73 -16.68 2.25
C GLY A 152 8.24 -17.60 3.37
N GLU A 153 8.18 -17.12 4.61
CA GLU A 153 8.00 -17.96 5.81
C GLU A 153 6.58 -17.89 6.40
N GLY A 154 5.67 -17.18 5.73
CA GLY A 154 4.32 -16.91 6.21
C GLY A 154 4.23 -15.59 6.99
N PHE A 155 3.04 -15.33 7.54
CA PHE A 155 2.71 -14.10 8.26
C PHE A 155 1.83 -14.45 9.47
N GLU A 156 1.71 -13.52 10.41
CA GLU A 156 0.87 -13.68 11.58
C GLU A 156 -0.62 -13.58 11.21
N LYS A 157 -1.43 -14.53 11.71
CA LYS A 157 -2.89 -14.50 11.55
C LYS A 157 -3.51 -13.35 12.34
N GLY A 158 -4.69 -12.90 11.92
CA GLY A 158 -5.41 -11.80 12.56
C GLY A 158 -4.90 -10.41 12.18
N LYS A 159 -3.82 -10.33 11.39
CA LYS A 159 -3.33 -9.09 10.79
C LYS A 159 -3.82 -8.93 9.34
N ILE A 160 -3.92 -7.69 8.90
CA ILE A 160 -4.02 -7.33 7.49
C ILE A 160 -2.61 -7.36 6.90
N VAL A 161 -2.39 -8.23 5.93
CA VAL A 161 -1.12 -8.42 5.25
C VAL A 161 -1.15 -7.66 3.93
N THR A 162 -0.46 -6.52 3.89
CA THR A 162 -0.28 -5.73 2.67
C THR A 162 0.97 -6.21 1.95
N ILE A 163 0.86 -6.49 0.66
CA ILE A 163 1.96 -6.87 -0.20
C ILE A 163 2.17 -5.75 -1.21
N LEU A 164 3.39 -5.18 -1.22
CA LEU A 164 3.86 -4.19 -2.17
C LEU A 164 4.78 -4.85 -3.19
N ASN A 165 4.67 -4.40 -4.44
CA ASN A 165 5.64 -4.74 -5.48
C ASN A 165 5.60 -3.74 -6.63
N ALA A 166 6.78 -3.37 -7.13
CA ALA A 166 6.94 -2.57 -8.34
C ALA A 166 6.48 -3.26 -9.63
N HIS A 167 6.21 -4.56 -9.60
CA HIS A 167 5.74 -5.32 -10.76
C HIS A 167 4.56 -6.22 -10.42
N PRO A 168 3.74 -6.58 -11.44
CA PRO A 168 2.73 -7.61 -11.30
C PRO A 168 3.33 -8.89 -10.70
N PHE A 169 2.62 -9.49 -9.76
CA PHE A 169 3.07 -10.67 -9.04
C PHE A 169 1.95 -11.67 -8.86
N THR A 170 2.33 -12.87 -8.45
CA THR A 170 1.39 -13.94 -8.14
C THR A 170 1.44 -14.22 -6.65
N ALA A 171 0.29 -14.13 -5.99
CA ALA A 171 0.15 -14.55 -4.61
C ALA A 171 -0.37 -15.99 -4.58
N THR A 172 0.26 -16.83 -3.76
CA THR A 172 -0.23 -18.17 -3.48
C THR A 172 -0.48 -18.27 -1.99
N ILE A 173 -1.71 -18.61 -1.63
CA ILE A 173 -2.18 -18.67 -0.26
C ILE A 173 -2.60 -20.12 0.01
N ALA A 174 -2.00 -20.72 1.03
CA ALA A 174 -2.45 -21.99 1.56
C ALA A 174 -3.40 -21.72 2.74
N ALA A 175 -4.70 -21.79 2.49
CA ALA A 175 -5.69 -21.67 3.56
C ALA A 175 -5.84 -23.01 4.28
N ASP A 176 -5.86 -22.99 5.61
CA ASP A 176 -6.23 -24.17 6.38
C ASP A 176 -7.75 -24.38 6.42
N ALA A 177 -8.18 -25.46 7.06
CA ALA A 177 -9.60 -25.83 7.16
C ALA A 177 -10.45 -24.84 7.97
N ASN A 178 -9.83 -23.90 8.68
CA ASN A 178 -10.48 -22.99 9.63
C ASN A 178 -10.20 -21.51 9.33
N THR A 179 -9.63 -21.17 8.17
CA THR A 179 -9.28 -19.79 7.86
C THR A 179 -10.12 -19.28 6.69
N LEU A 180 -10.78 -18.14 6.89
CA LEU A 180 -11.37 -17.34 5.82
C LEU A 180 -10.33 -16.29 5.42
N GLY A 181 -10.07 -16.15 4.11
CA GLY A 181 -9.19 -15.10 3.62
C GLY A 181 -9.91 -14.15 2.68
N THR A 182 -9.74 -12.86 2.87
CA THR A 182 -10.32 -11.81 2.03
C THR A 182 -9.20 -11.01 1.38
N VAL A 183 -9.28 -10.82 0.06
CA VAL A 183 -8.26 -10.14 -0.74
C VAL A 183 -8.80 -8.79 -1.21
N PHE A 184 -7.99 -7.76 -1.06
CA PHE A 184 -8.29 -6.38 -1.45
C PHE A 184 -7.21 -5.89 -2.43
N ALA A 185 -7.59 -5.13 -3.45
CA ALA A 185 -6.66 -4.48 -4.37
C ALA A 185 -6.25 -3.07 -3.89
N THR A 186 -6.01 -2.95 -2.59
CA THR A 186 -5.67 -1.70 -1.90
C THR A 186 -4.74 -2.00 -0.71
N GLY A 187 -4.23 -0.96 -0.04
CA GLY A 187 -3.43 -1.06 1.17
C GLY A 187 -4.26 -1.37 2.41
N PHE A 188 -3.57 -1.46 3.56
CA PHE A 188 -4.23 -1.84 4.81
C PHE A 188 -5.21 -0.77 5.30
N ASP A 189 -5.02 0.48 4.89
CA ASP A 189 -5.87 1.63 5.21
C ASP A 189 -7.30 1.49 4.66
N ASN A 190 -7.47 0.67 3.62
CA ASN A 190 -8.76 0.44 2.99
C ASN A 190 -9.17 -1.04 2.95
N ALA A 191 -8.41 -1.91 3.61
CA ALA A 191 -8.69 -3.33 3.71
C ALA A 191 -9.58 -3.64 4.92
N ASP A 192 -10.87 -3.30 4.81
CA ASP A 192 -11.86 -3.61 5.84
C ASP A 192 -12.67 -4.87 5.48
N PRO A 193 -12.61 -5.96 6.25
CA PRO A 193 -13.41 -7.16 6.02
C PRO A 193 -14.93 -6.94 6.10
N ASN A 194 -15.39 -5.83 6.69
CA ASN A 194 -16.80 -5.45 6.76
C ASN A 194 -17.22 -4.48 5.64
N ASP A 195 -16.32 -4.18 4.70
CA ASP A 195 -16.51 -3.20 3.62
C ASP A 195 -16.88 -1.77 4.13
N ASP A 196 -16.49 -1.40 5.37
CA ASP A 196 -16.72 -0.08 5.97
C ASP A 196 -15.52 0.87 5.83
N ASN A 197 -14.70 0.67 4.80
CA ASN A 197 -13.61 1.59 4.49
C ASN A 197 -14.14 2.93 3.89
N PRO A 198 -13.41 4.05 4.09
CA PRO A 198 -13.87 5.37 3.65
C PRO A 198 -13.93 5.52 2.13
N ASP A 199 -13.03 4.86 1.39
CA ASP A 199 -12.95 4.96 -0.08
C ASP A 199 -13.89 3.97 -0.81
N LYS A 200 -14.65 3.17 -0.08
CA LYS A 200 -15.57 2.13 -0.60
C LYS A 200 -14.90 1.16 -1.57
N CYS A 201 -13.62 0.88 -1.32
CA CYS A 201 -12.85 -0.18 -1.95
C CYS A 201 -13.52 -1.53 -1.64
N ARG A 202 -13.85 -2.29 -2.68
CA ARG A 202 -14.44 -3.64 -2.53
C ARG A 202 -13.34 -4.67 -2.44
N HIS A 203 -13.56 -5.72 -1.66
CA HIS A 203 -12.76 -6.92 -1.77
C HIS A 203 -12.91 -7.56 -3.16
N VAL A 204 -11.81 -8.09 -3.68
CA VAL A 204 -11.72 -8.71 -5.00
C VAL A 204 -12.07 -10.19 -4.94
N MET A 205 -11.74 -10.84 -3.82
CA MET A 205 -11.92 -12.27 -3.64
C MET A 205 -12.11 -12.62 -2.16
N SER A 206 -12.95 -13.60 -1.89
CA SER A 206 -13.11 -14.21 -0.56
C SER A 206 -12.94 -15.72 -0.67
N MET A 207 -11.99 -16.27 0.09
CA MET A 207 -11.62 -17.67 0.11
C MET A 207 -12.31 -18.35 1.28
N ARG A 208 -13.06 -19.42 1.00
CA ARG A 208 -13.69 -20.26 2.01
C ARG A 208 -12.69 -21.25 2.63
N PRO A 209 -12.91 -21.66 3.88
CA PRO A 209 -12.08 -22.68 4.51
C PRO A 209 -12.11 -24.00 3.73
N GLY A 210 -10.98 -24.69 3.70
CA GLY A 210 -10.86 -25.99 3.02
C GLY A 210 -10.73 -25.94 1.50
N LEU A 211 -10.64 -24.75 0.88
CA LEU A 211 -10.32 -24.61 -0.55
C LEU A 211 -8.87 -25.03 -0.90
N GLY A 212 -8.04 -25.30 0.10
CA GLY A 212 -6.64 -25.69 -0.08
C GLY A 212 -5.76 -24.50 -0.50
N VAL A 213 -5.07 -24.64 -1.63
CA VAL A 213 -4.17 -23.61 -2.16
C VAL A 213 -4.89 -22.77 -3.20
N VAL A 214 -4.93 -21.46 -2.98
CA VAL A 214 -5.49 -20.47 -3.92
C VAL A 214 -4.35 -19.64 -4.48
N THR A 215 -4.30 -19.52 -5.80
CA THR A 215 -3.33 -18.71 -6.51
C THR A 215 -4.06 -17.68 -7.36
N PHE A 216 -3.62 -16.42 -7.30
CA PHE A 216 -4.15 -15.35 -8.13
C PHE A 216 -3.06 -14.36 -8.51
N GLN A 217 -3.25 -13.73 -9.66
CA GLN A 217 -2.37 -12.71 -10.19
C GLN A 217 -2.84 -11.33 -9.74
N ILE A 218 -1.90 -10.53 -9.25
CA ILE A 218 -2.10 -9.14 -8.88
C ILE A 218 -1.41 -8.29 -9.94
N ASN A 219 -2.20 -7.53 -10.69
CA ASN A 219 -1.73 -6.64 -11.76
C ASN A 219 -1.59 -5.18 -11.29
N GLY A 220 -1.38 -4.98 -9.99
CA GLY A 220 -1.23 -3.67 -9.37
C GLY A 220 -0.05 -3.64 -8.39
N PRO A 221 0.32 -2.44 -7.94
CA PRO A 221 1.48 -2.24 -7.07
C PRO A 221 1.25 -2.70 -5.61
N ILE A 222 -0.01 -2.92 -5.24
CA ILE A 222 -0.43 -3.24 -3.88
C ILE A 222 -1.57 -4.25 -3.89
N ALA A 223 -1.60 -5.12 -2.89
CA ALA A 223 -2.78 -5.84 -2.48
C ALA A 223 -2.74 -6.09 -0.97
N SER A 224 -3.89 -6.18 -0.34
CA SER A 224 -3.99 -6.56 1.07
C SER A 224 -4.76 -7.86 1.21
N ILE A 225 -4.40 -8.65 2.19
CA ILE A 225 -5.05 -9.91 2.50
C ILE A 225 -5.34 -9.95 3.99
N TYR A 226 -6.58 -10.20 4.36
CA TYR A 226 -6.99 -10.38 5.74
C TYR A 226 -7.38 -11.83 5.98
N PHE A 227 -6.87 -12.43 7.07
CA PHE A 227 -7.19 -13.79 7.47
C PHE A 227 -7.93 -13.79 8.80
N SER A 228 -9.17 -14.27 8.77
CA SER A 228 -9.99 -14.46 9.97
C SER A 228 -10.23 -15.93 10.27
N ASP A 229 -10.45 -16.22 11.55
CA ASP A 229 -10.88 -17.54 11.98
C ASP A 229 -12.33 -17.79 11.51
N PHE A 230 -12.53 -18.93 10.86
CA PHE A 230 -13.85 -19.40 10.51
C PHE A 230 -14.53 -19.98 11.76
N GLN A 231 -15.46 -19.21 12.32
CA GLN A 231 -16.23 -19.60 13.50
C GLN A 231 -17.26 -20.70 13.23
N GLY A 232 -17.41 -21.18 11.98
CA GLY A 232 -18.46 -22.11 11.58
C GLY A 232 -19.87 -21.52 11.74
N LEU A 233 -20.88 -22.20 11.19
CA LEU A 233 -22.30 -21.85 11.41
C LEU A 233 -22.79 -22.20 12.84
N ASN A 234 -21.89 -22.64 13.72
CA ASN A 234 -22.23 -23.09 15.08
C ASN A 234 -22.61 -21.94 16.02
N HIS A 235 -22.56 -20.69 15.55
CA HIS A 235 -23.03 -19.51 16.25
C HIS A 235 -24.41 -19.01 15.81
N VAL A 236 -25.24 -19.84 15.16
CA VAL A 236 -26.70 -19.69 15.32
C VAL A 236 -27.00 -20.14 16.73
N SER A 237 -26.92 -19.18 17.66
CA SER A 237 -27.11 -19.42 19.07
C SER A 237 -28.44 -20.15 19.30
N SER A 238 -28.39 -21.18 20.12
CA SER A 238 -29.55 -21.89 20.66
C SER A 238 -30.62 -20.96 21.28
N SER A 239 -30.32 -19.68 21.49
CA SER A 239 -31.30 -18.67 21.88
C SER A 239 -32.30 -18.31 20.78
N ALA A 240 -31.96 -18.41 19.50
CA ALA A 240 -32.94 -18.25 18.41
C ALA A 240 -33.88 -19.47 18.31
N ILE A 241 -33.40 -20.67 18.66
CA ILE A 241 -34.22 -21.89 18.71
C ILE A 241 -35.09 -21.93 19.98
N GLN A 242 -34.63 -21.35 21.11
CA GLN A 242 -35.45 -21.24 22.32
C GLN A 242 -36.61 -20.25 22.20
N GLN A 243 -36.50 -19.19 21.39
CA GLN A 243 -37.64 -18.29 21.15
C GLN A 243 -38.77 -18.94 20.34
N ILE A 244 -38.44 -19.86 19.41
CA ILE A 244 -39.46 -20.58 18.62
C ILE A 244 -40.12 -21.70 19.46
N SER A 245 -39.45 -22.21 20.49
CA SER A 245 -40.02 -23.22 21.39
C SER A 245 -40.89 -22.65 22.52
N GLN A 246 -41.00 -21.33 22.67
CA GLN A 246 -41.88 -20.69 23.68
C GLN A 246 -43.13 -20.04 23.07
N GLU A 247 -43.31 -20.10 21.75
CA GLU A 247 -44.50 -19.60 21.04
C GLU A 247 -45.42 -20.72 20.50
N ASN A 248 -45.18 -21.98 20.89
CA ASN A 248 -46.10 -23.11 20.71
C ASN A 248 -46.39 -23.79 22.05
#